data_AF-A0A358A1S8-F1
#
_entry.id   AF-A0A358A1S8-F1
#
_cell.length_a   1.000
_cell.length_b   1.000
_cell.length_c   1.000
_cell.angle_alpha   90.00
_cell.angle_beta   90.00
_cell.angle_gamma   90.00
#
_symmetry.space_group_name_H-M   'P 1'
#
loop_
_entity.id
_entity.type
_entity.pdbx_description
1 polymer ?
#
loop_
_entity_poly.entity_id
_entity_poly.type
_entity_poly.pdbx_seq_one_letter_code
_entity_poly.pdbx_strand_id
1 'polypeptide(L)' 'MQQADATPTPEGQLTESVSVVVQPGDTLWGIASALAPEGDPRALVDQLSDLAGGAQIQPGQQLVVPVHWLD' A
#
# COMPACT_ATOMS: atom_id res chain seq x y z
N MET A 1 -16.26 -27.16 -4.81
CA MET A 1 -15.07 -26.58 -5.44
C MET A 1 -14.33 -25.78 -4.36
N GLN A 2 -13.30 -26.38 -3.76
CA GLN A 2 -12.33 -25.74 -2.84
C GLN A 2 -11.67 -24.55 -3.60
N GLN A 3 -11.36 -23.38 -3.01
CA GLN A 3 -10.24 -23.00 -2.12
C GLN A 3 -10.45 -21.48 -1.77
N ALA A 4 -9.98 -20.81 -0.73
CA ALA A 4 -9.22 -21.13 0.47
C ALA A 4 -9.48 -20.02 1.53
N ASP A 5 -9.33 -20.41 2.79
CA ASP A 5 -8.84 -19.62 3.91
C ASP A 5 -8.03 -18.36 3.51
N ALA A 6 -8.50 -17.19 3.93
CA ALA A 6 -7.64 -16.05 4.20
C ALA A 6 -8.31 -15.23 5.30
N THR A 7 -8.16 -15.69 6.53
CA THR A 7 -8.14 -14.79 7.67
C THR A 7 -6.75 -14.17 7.72
N PRO A 8 -6.55 -12.88 7.40
CA PRO A 8 -5.47 -12.15 8.02
C PRO A 8 -6.07 -11.42 9.23
N THR A 9 -6.27 -12.17 10.32
CA THR A 9 -6.23 -11.55 11.66
C THR A 9 -4.85 -11.83 12.23
N PRO A 10 -3.91 -10.88 12.07
CA PRO A 10 -2.93 -10.61 13.08
C PRO A 10 -3.40 -9.39 13.89
N GLU A 11 -4.26 -9.63 14.89
CA GLU A 11 -4.28 -8.77 16.08
C GLU A 11 -2.94 -8.97 16.77
N GLY A 12 -1.97 -8.06 16.58
CA GLY A 12 -0.65 -8.33 17.13
C GLY A 12 0.50 -7.36 16.88
N GLN A 13 0.29 -6.08 16.57
CA GLN A 13 1.23 -5.00 16.91
C GLN A 13 0.52 -3.67 16.58
N LEU A 14 0.59 -2.68 17.47
CA LEU A 14 -0.01 -1.35 17.31
C LEU A 14 0.76 -0.51 16.26
N THR A 15 0.92 -1.03 15.06
CA THR A 15 1.40 -0.29 13.90
C THR A 15 0.19 -0.15 13.00
N GLU A 16 -0.59 0.91 13.22
CA GLU A 16 -1.70 1.24 12.35
C GLU A 16 -1.19 1.24 10.90
N SER A 17 -1.87 0.51 10.03
CA SER A 17 -1.49 0.38 8.62
C SER A 17 -2.75 0.36 7.76
N VAL A 18 -2.71 1.05 6.63
CA VAL A 18 -3.77 1.11 5.62
C VAL A 18 -3.46 0.12 4.51
N SER A 19 -4.46 -0.67 4.13
CA SER A 19 -4.38 -1.57 2.97
C SER A 19 -4.89 -0.85 1.73
N VAL A 20 -4.06 -0.78 0.69
CA VAL A 20 -4.40 -0.14 -0.59
C VAL A 20 -4.37 -1.17 -1.70
N VAL A 21 -5.46 -1.28 -2.45
CA VAL A 21 -5.54 -2.15 -3.63
C VAL A 21 -5.34 -1.30 -4.88
N VAL A 22 -4.26 -1.58 -5.61
CA VAL A 22 -3.92 -0.89 -6.85
C VAL A 22 -5.04 -1.08 -7.88
N GLN A 23 -5.62 0.01 -8.38
CA GLN A 23 -6.63 -0.05 -9.44
C GLN A 23 -5.98 0.01 -10.83
N PRO A 24 -6.66 -0.48 -11.87
CA PRO A 24 -6.21 -0.26 -13.25
C PRO A 24 -6.13 1.24 -13.55
N GLY A 25 -4.92 1.70 -13.91
CA GLY A 25 -4.62 3.12 -14.17
C GLY A 25 -4.02 3.85 -12.97
N ASP A 26 -3.96 3.23 -11.79
CA ASP A 26 -3.17 3.76 -10.68
C ASP A 26 -1.69 3.73 -11.00
N THR A 27 -0.99 4.68 -10.40
CA THR A 27 0.47 4.74 -10.39
C THR A 27 0.92 4.88 -8.95
N LEU A 28 2.16 4.46 -8.64
CA LEU A 28 2.74 4.68 -7.32
C LEU A 28 2.62 6.15 -6.89
N TRP A 29 2.83 7.07 -7.85
CA TRP A 29 2.69 8.50 -7.62
C TRP A 29 1.24 8.91 -7.30
N GLY A 30 0.27 8.42 -8.06
CA GLY A 30 -1.15 8.71 -7.82
C GLY A 30 -1.61 8.20 -6.46
N ILE A 31 -1.22 6.98 -6.12
CA ILE A 31 -1.50 6.37 -4.82
C ILE A 31 -0.84 7.18 -3.70
N ALA A 32 0.46 7.48 -3.81
CA ALA A 32 1.18 8.27 -2.81
C ALA A 32 0.54 9.65 -2.60
N SER A 33 0.24 10.35 -3.69
CA SER A 33 -0.40 11.67 -3.63
C SER A 33 -1.82 11.63 -3.05
N ALA A 34 -2.53 10.51 -3.19
CA ALA A 34 -3.85 10.31 -2.62
C ALA A 34 -3.79 9.96 -1.12
N LEU A 35 -2.77 9.21 -0.70
CA LEU A 35 -2.59 8.78 0.68
C LEU A 35 -1.98 9.88 1.56
N ALA A 36 -1.00 10.61 1.04
CA ALA A 36 -0.31 11.70 1.73
C ALA A 36 -0.42 13.00 0.91
N PRO A 37 -1.59 13.67 0.89
CA PRO A 37 -1.77 14.92 0.17
C PRO A 37 -0.98 16.09 0.78
N GLU A 38 -0.68 16.03 2.08
CA GLU A 38 0.08 17.04 2.81
C GLU A 38 1.57 16.68 2.97
N GLY A 39 1.93 15.41 2.70
CA GLY A 39 3.28 14.89 2.80
C GLY A 39 4.08 14.97 1.50
N ASP A 40 5.28 14.37 1.51
CA ASP A 40 6.16 14.30 0.35
C ASP A 40 5.85 13.05 -0.51
N PRO A 41 5.15 13.18 -1.65
CA PRO A 41 4.77 12.02 -2.46
C PRO A 41 5.99 11.28 -3.00
N ARG A 42 7.15 11.94 -3.18
CA ARG A 42 8.39 11.28 -3.61
C ARG A 42 8.92 10.29 -2.58
N ALA A 43 8.94 10.68 -1.31
CA ALA A 43 9.38 9.81 -0.24
C ALA A 43 8.43 8.62 -0.11
N LEU A 44 7.12 8.86 -0.23
CA LEU A 44 6.13 7.79 -0.18
C LEU A 44 6.19 6.86 -1.40
N VAL A 45 6.42 7.37 -2.61
CA VAL A 45 6.63 6.54 -3.82
C VAL A 45 7.84 5.62 -3.67
N ASP A 46 8.94 6.10 -3.10
CA ASP A 46 10.13 5.30 -2.87
C ASP A 46 9.83 4.12 -1.93
N GLN A 47 9.16 4.40 -0.81
CA GLN A 47 8.72 3.38 0.15
C GLN A 47 7.70 2.39 -0.46
N LEU A 48 6.75 2.89 -1.25
CA LEU A 48 5.79 2.03 -1.94
C LEU A 48 6.46 1.17 -3.02
N SER A 49 7.51 1.68 -3.68
CA SER A 49 8.29 0.91 -4.66
C SER A 49 9.03 -0.22 -3.97
N ASP A 50 9.64 0.04 -2.82
CA ASP A 50 10.29 -0.99 -2.01
C ASP A 50 9.28 -2.08 -1.58
N LEU A 51 8.10 -1.65 -1.08
CA LEU A 51 7.02 -2.55 -0.67
C LEU A 51 6.47 -3.39 -1.84
N ALA A 52 6.35 -2.78 -3.02
CA ALA A 52 5.89 -3.44 -4.24
C ALA A 52 6.95 -4.35 -4.87
N GLY A 53 8.20 -4.32 -4.42
CA GLY A 53 9.34 -5.02 -5.03
C GLY A 53 9.85 -4.35 -6.32
N GLY A 54 9.49 -3.09 -6.55
CA GLY A 54 9.97 -2.28 -7.67
C GLY A 54 9.04 -1.11 -8.03
N ALA A 55 9.44 -0.33 -9.03
CA ALA A 55 8.66 0.81 -9.52
C ALA A 55 7.41 0.43 -10.33
N GLN A 56 7.20 -0.86 -10.62
CA GLN A 56 6.07 -1.34 -11.40
C GLN A 56 5.04 -2.00 -10.48
N ILE A 57 3.81 -1.49 -10.51
CA ILE A 57 2.68 -2.04 -9.77
C ILE A 57 1.69 -2.72 -10.71
N GLN A 58 1.02 -3.75 -10.20
CA GLN A 58 0.00 -4.48 -10.95
C GLN A 58 -1.40 -4.17 -10.41
N PRO A 59 -2.41 -4.00 -11.29
CA PRO A 59 -3.80 -3.90 -10.85
C PRO A 59 -4.22 -5.11 -10.03
N GLY A 60 -4.89 -4.88 -8.89
CA GLY A 60 -5.25 -5.91 -7.91
C GLY A 60 -4.16 -6.23 -6.90
N GLN A 61 -2.96 -5.64 -7.02
CA GLN A 61 -1.91 -5.77 -6.01
C GLN A 61 -2.33 -5.06 -4.72
N GLN A 62 -2.10 -5.72 -3.58
CA GLN A 62 -2.35 -5.15 -2.26
C GLN A 62 -1.05 -4.59 -1.67
N LEU A 63 -1.05 -3.31 -1.35
CA LEU A 63 0.04 -2.60 -0.68
C LEU A 63 -0.40 -2.31 0.77
N VAL A 64 0.37 -2.79 1.75
CA VAL A 64 0.14 -2.50 3.16
C VAL A 64 1.04 -1.33 3.55
N VAL A 65 0.43 -0.17 3.77
CA VAL A 65 1.11 1.11 4.02
C VAL A 65 0.99 1.46 5.50
N PRO A 66 2.10 1.50 6.26
CA PRO A 66 2.10 1.97 7.64
C PRO A 66 1.59 3.42 7.76
N VAL A 67 0.67 3.73 8.69
CA VAL A 67 0.08 5.08 8.79
C VAL A 67 1.08 6.13 9.28
N HIS A 68 2.12 5.73 9.99
CA HIS A 68 3.19 6.64 10.40
C HIS A 68 4.02 7.18 9.21
N TRP A 69 3.80 6.69 7.98
CA TRP A 69 4.34 7.29 6.76
C TRP A 69 3.47 8.45 6.22
N LEU A 70 2.23 8.56 6.72
CA LEU A 70 1.22 9.53 6.29
C LEU A 70 1.15 10.76 7.21
N ASP A 71 2.04 10.84 8.21
CA ASP A 71 2.19 11.98 9.13
C ASP A 71 2.81 13.21 8.43
#